data_AF-A0A3M1FF31-F1
#
_entry.id   AF-A0A3M1FF31-F1
#
_cell.length_a   1.000
_cell.length_b   1.000
_cell.length_c   1.000
_cell.angle_alpha   90.00
_cell.angle_beta   90.00
_cell.angle_gamma   90.00
#
_symmetry.space_group_name_H-M   'P 1'
#
loop_
_entity.id
_entity.type
_entity.pdbx_description
1 polymer ?
#
loop_
_entity_poly.entity_id
_entity_poly.type
_entity_poly.pdbx_seq_one_letter_code
_entity_poly.pdbx_strand_id
1 'polypeptide(L)'
;LGLAYDRVARLLDVRSRRASAIFLPLIVFTLFPALYLERGLERYRKGFNPWQVVYVTAARELETLLPPDAKVGAFNAGIFGYLGNRPVVNLDGVVNGEIQAAMRQKRLLAYLRRKGITHVIDHRGVIESYALWAEPGFLDAFRLVREYPTPPSSGNVVLLALRTER
;
A
#
# COMPACT_ATOMS: atom_id res chain seq x y z
N LEU A 1 -48.48 50.60 -14.74
CA LEU A 1 -47.28 49.87 -15.19
C LEU A 1 -46.73 48.87 -14.15
N GLY A 2 -46.72 49.18 -12.84
CA GLY A 2 -46.18 48.26 -11.81
C GLY A 2 -46.82 46.86 -11.72
N LEU A 3 -48.16 46.78 -11.79
CA LEU A 3 -48.88 45.48 -11.69
C LEU A 3 -48.61 44.51 -12.86
N ALA A 4 -48.27 45.03 -14.05
CA ALA A 4 -47.92 44.21 -15.21
C ALA A 4 -46.48 43.70 -15.10
N TYR A 5 -45.57 44.56 -14.64
CA TYR A 5 -44.18 44.20 -14.34
C TYR A 5 -44.09 43.11 -13.27
N ASP A 6 -44.83 43.25 -12.16
CA ASP A 6 -44.83 42.29 -11.06
C ASP A 6 -45.39 40.91 -11.43
N ARG A 7 -46.26 40.83 -12.44
CA ARG A 7 -46.76 39.54 -12.97
C ARG A 7 -45.72 38.89 -13.87
N VAL A 8 -45.05 39.65 -14.74
CA VAL A 8 -44.01 39.13 -15.63
C VAL A 8 -42.81 38.65 -14.81
N ALA A 9 -42.36 39.41 -13.82
CA ALA A 9 -41.27 39.03 -12.92
C ALA A 9 -41.60 37.74 -12.14
N ARG A 10 -42.82 37.60 -11.62
CA ARG A 10 -43.28 36.36 -10.95
C ARG A 10 -43.37 35.17 -11.90
N LEU A 11 -43.82 35.36 -13.14
CA LEU A 11 -43.87 34.28 -14.13
C LEU A 11 -42.46 33.82 -14.54
N LEU A 12 -41.52 34.74 -14.68
CA LEU A 12 -40.12 34.42 -14.96
C LEU A 12 -39.45 33.72 -13.77
N ASP A 13 -39.69 34.14 -12.53
CA ASP A 13 -39.18 33.50 -11.32
C ASP A 13 -39.80 32.11 -11.09
N VAL A 14 -41.10 31.93 -11.30
CA VAL A 14 -41.74 30.61 -11.22
C VAL A 14 -41.21 29.67 -12.31
N ARG A 15 -40.98 30.19 -13.53
CA ARG A 15 -40.44 29.41 -14.65
C ARG A 15 -38.96 29.07 -14.44
N SER A 16 -38.16 29.97 -13.89
CA SER A 16 -36.75 29.71 -13.54
C SER A 16 -36.66 28.70 -12.39
N ARG A 17 -37.47 28.83 -11.33
CA ARG A 17 -37.54 27.87 -10.23
C ARG A 17 -37.98 26.48 -10.69
N ARG A 18 -38.98 26.39 -11.58
CA ARG A 18 -39.42 25.11 -12.18
C ARG A 18 -38.35 24.50 -13.10
N ALA A 19 -37.68 25.32 -13.89
CA ALA A 19 -36.54 24.88 -14.71
C ALA A 19 -35.41 24.36 -13.81
N SER A 20 -35.01 25.11 -12.78
CA SER A 20 -33.98 24.69 -11.81
C SER A 20 -34.38 23.42 -11.06
N ALA A 21 -35.66 23.24 -10.70
CA ALA A 21 -36.18 22.03 -10.05
C ALA A 21 -36.11 20.77 -10.94
N ILE A 22 -35.91 20.92 -12.26
CA ILE A 22 -35.78 19.80 -13.21
C ILE A 22 -34.32 19.63 -13.63
N PHE A 23 -33.65 20.72 -14.02
CA PHE A 23 -32.28 20.69 -14.51
C PHE A 23 -31.25 20.38 -13.43
N LEU A 24 -31.43 20.87 -12.18
CA LEU A 24 -30.48 20.58 -11.11
C LEU A 24 -30.46 19.10 -10.75
N PRO A 25 -31.60 18.40 -10.53
CA PRO A 25 -31.59 16.96 -10.35
C PRO A 25 -31.04 16.21 -11.56
N LEU A 26 -31.34 16.65 -12.79
CA LEU A 26 -30.80 16.01 -14.00
C LEU A 26 -29.28 16.13 -14.07
N ILE A 27 -28.74 17.32 -13.77
CA ILE A 27 -27.30 17.59 -13.71
C ILE A 27 -26.67 16.72 -12.62
N VAL A 28 -27.27 16.64 -11.44
CA VAL A 28 -26.78 15.76 -10.36
C VAL A 28 -26.84 14.29 -10.80
N PHE A 29 -27.95 13.84 -11.38
CA PHE A 29 -28.16 12.45 -11.80
C PHE A 29 -27.32 12.05 -13.03
N THR A 30 -26.75 13.00 -13.76
CA THR A 30 -25.88 12.72 -14.91
C THR A 30 -24.41 12.93 -14.55
N LEU A 31 -24.05 14.08 -13.97
CA LEU A 31 -22.67 14.37 -13.59
C LEU A 31 -22.18 13.47 -12.47
N PHE A 32 -23.01 13.17 -11.47
CA PHE A 32 -22.55 12.34 -10.34
C PHE A 32 -22.22 10.90 -10.78
N PRO A 33 -23.07 10.18 -11.54
CA PRO A 33 -22.70 8.86 -12.07
C PRO A 33 -21.58 8.93 -13.11
N ALA A 34 -21.51 9.97 -13.94
CA ALA A 34 -20.41 10.12 -14.90
C ALA A 34 -19.06 10.27 -14.18
N LEU A 35 -18.97 11.11 -13.14
CA LEU A 35 -17.77 11.25 -12.32
C LEU A 35 -17.46 9.96 -11.57
N TYR A 36 -18.47 9.28 -11.01
CA TYR A 36 -18.26 7.99 -10.33
C TYR A 36 -17.75 6.91 -11.31
N LEU A 37 -18.30 6.86 -12.53
CA LEU A 37 -17.89 5.92 -13.56
C LEU A 37 -16.48 6.23 -14.05
N GLU A 38 -16.14 7.50 -14.30
CA GLU A 38 -14.79 7.92 -14.68
C GLU A 38 -13.76 7.50 -13.62
N ARG A 39 -14.03 7.82 -12.34
CA ARG A 39 -13.17 7.42 -11.22
C ARG A 39 -13.09 5.89 -11.06
N GLY A 40 -14.21 5.20 -11.27
CA GLY A 40 -14.30 3.74 -11.24
C GLY A 40 -13.46 3.08 -12.34
N LEU A 41 -13.57 3.58 -13.58
CA LEU A 41 -12.81 3.12 -14.73
C LEU A 41 -11.31 3.40 -14.57
N GLU A 42 -10.96 4.58 -14.05
CA GLU A 42 -9.57 4.93 -13.74
C GLU A 42 -8.98 3.93 -12.72
N ARG A 43 -9.73 3.63 -11.65
CA ARG A 43 -9.31 2.67 -10.62
C ARG A 43 -9.26 1.23 -11.15
N TYR A 44 -10.21 0.84 -12.00
CA TYR A 44 -10.20 -0.48 -12.64
C TYR A 44 -8.97 -0.64 -13.54
N ARG A 45 -8.65 0.36 -14.36
CA ARG A 45 -7.47 0.35 -15.25
C ARG A 45 -6.15 0.32 -14.48
N LYS A 46 -6.06 1.09 -13.38
CA LYS A 46 -4.87 1.10 -12.52
C LYS A 46 -4.76 -0.16 -11.65
N GLY A 47 -5.87 -0.86 -11.43
CA GLY A 47 -5.97 -1.91 -10.42
C GLY A 47 -6.11 -1.35 -9.01
N PHE A 48 -6.63 -2.15 -8.09
CA PHE A 48 -6.85 -1.73 -6.70
C PHE A 48 -5.54 -1.56 -5.91
N ASN A 49 -4.53 -2.39 -6.21
CA ASN A 49 -3.24 -2.40 -5.53
C ASN A 49 -2.09 -2.47 -6.56
N PRO A 50 -1.87 -1.42 -7.38
CA PRO A 50 -0.88 -1.44 -8.46
C PRO A 50 0.54 -1.75 -7.98
N TRP A 51 0.88 -1.44 -6.73
CA TRP A 51 2.18 -1.75 -6.14
C TRP A 51 2.42 -3.26 -5.95
N GLN A 52 1.39 -4.10 -5.90
CA GLN A 52 1.57 -5.55 -5.73
C GLN A 52 2.30 -6.19 -6.92
N VAL A 53 2.24 -5.60 -8.12
CA VAL A 53 3.05 -6.08 -9.25
C VAL A 53 4.55 -6.04 -8.93
N VAL A 54 4.98 -5.06 -8.13
CA VAL A 54 6.38 -4.88 -7.72
C VAL A 54 6.81 -6.01 -6.79
N TYR A 55 5.91 -6.53 -5.95
CA TYR A 55 6.21 -7.71 -5.11
C TYR A 55 6.48 -8.93 -5.96
N VAL A 56 5.72 -9.13 -7.04
CA VAL A 56 5.92 -10.27 -7.95
C VAL A 56 7.29 -10.18 -8.62
N THR A 57 7.64 -9.01 -9.14
CA THR A 57 8.96 -8.77 -9.73
C THR A 57 10.07 -9.01 -8.73
N ALA A 58 9.94 -8.42 -7.53
CA ALA A 58 10.94 -8.56 -6.48
C ALA A 58 11.10 -10.01 -6.00
N ALA A 59 9.99 -10.76 -5.86
CA ALA A 59 10.00 -12.17 -5.48
C ALA A 59 10.74 -13.06 -6.50
N ARG A 60 10.56 -12.80 -7.80
CA ARG A 60 11.22 -13.54 -8.88
C ARG A 60 12.72 -13.23 -8.98
N GLU A 61 13.12 -12.00 -8.67
CA GLU A 61 14.54 -11.61 -8.66
C GLU A 61 15.32 -12.14 -7.43
N LEU A 62 14.64 -12.57 -6.36
CA LEU A 62 15.33 -13.07 -5.16
C LEU A 62 16.29 -14.23 -5.48
N GLU A 63 15.94 -15.11 -6.42
CA GLU A 63 16.78 -16.25 -6.80
C GLU A 63 18.13 -15.86 -7.39
N THR A 64 18.14 -14.82 -8.22
CA THR A 64 19.34 -14.37 -8.92
C THR A 64 20.18 -13.43 -8.04
N LEU A 65 19.53 -12.69 -7.14
CA LEU A 65 20.21 -11.71 -6.29
C LEU A 65 20.86 -12.30 -5.04
N LEU A 66 20.36 -13.43 -4.54
CA LEU A 66 20.72 -13.93 -3.22
C LEU A 66 21.33 -15.34 -3.29
N PRO A 67 22.35 -15.64 -2.46
CA PRO A 67 22.95 -16.96 -2.43
C PRO A 67 21.96 -18.03 -1.97
N PRO A 68 22.21 -19.33 -2.27
CA PRO A 68 21.29 -20.42 -1.98
C PRO A 68 20.95 -20.61 -0.49
N ASP A 69 21.87 -20.24 0.40
CA ASP A 69 21.73 -20.32 1.85
C ASP A 69 21.08 -19.06 2.47
N ALA A 70 20.78 -18.03 1.66
CA ALA A 70 20.15 -16.81 2.15
C ALA A 70 18.72 -17.07 2.63
N LYS A 71 18.51 -16.97 3.93
CA LYS A 71 17.19 -16.98 4.57
C LYS A 71 16.54 -15.60 4.56
N VAL A 72 15.41 -15.48 3.87
CA VAL A 72 14.67 -14.23 3.68
C VAL A 72 13.47 -14.18 4.63
N GLY A 73 13.23 -13.03 5.25
CA GLY A 73 12.01 -12.71 5.97
C GLY A 73 11.24 -11.55 5.32
N ALA A 74 9.93 -11.51 5.49
CA ALA A 74 9.07 -10.44 5.03
C ALA A 74 7.85 -10.29 5.96
N PHE A 75 7.29 -9.09 6.07
CA PHE A 75 6.05 -8.87 6.83
C PHE A 75 4.83 -9.21 5.98
N ASN A 76 4.92 -9.02 4.67
CA ASN A 76 3.96 -9.47 3.66
C ASN A 76 4.45 -10.76 2.97
N ALA A 77 4.87 -11.76 3.76
CA ALA A 77 5.55 -12.95 3.25
C ALA A 77 4.74 -13.80 2.28
N GLY A 78 3.40 -13.72 2.32
CA GLY A 78 2.53 -14.53 1.46
C GLY A 78 2.81 -14.35 -0.03
N ILE A 79 2.93 -13.10 -0.52
CA ILE A 79 3.18 -12.85 -1.95
C ILE A 79 4.58 -13.31 -2.35
N PHE A 80 5.59 -12.99 -1.54
CA PHE A 80 6.98 -13.36 -1.83
C PHE A 80 7.19 -14.88 -1.81
N GLY A 81 6.60 -15.58 -0.85
CA GLY A 81 6.70 -17.03 -0.72
C GLY A 81 5.85 -17.80 -1.74
N TYR A 82 4.71 -17.26 -2.18
CA TYR A 82 3.83 -17.92 -3.16
C TYR A 82 4.31 -17.74 -4.61
N LEU A 83 4.80 -16.54 -4.97
CA LEU A 83 5.21 -16.22 -6.34
C LEU A 83 6.72 -16.29 -6.57
N GLY A 84 7.50 -16.35 -5.49
CA GLY A 84 8.94 -16.62 -5.54
C GLY A 84 9.21 -18.12 -5.44
N ASN A 85 10.42 -18.50 -5.82
CA ASN A 85 10.88 -19.90 -5.80
C ASN A 85 11.66 -20.27 -4.54
N ARG A 86 11.70 -19.39 -3.53
CA ARG A 86 12.38 -19.64 -2.25
C ARG A 86 11.45 -19.43 -1.06
N PRO A 87 11.61 -20.23 0.01
CA PRO A 87 10.86 -20.02 1.25
C PRO A 87 11.12 -18.63 1.84
N VAL A 88 10.05 -17.98 2.29
CA VAL A 88 10.12 -16.69 2.99
C VAL A 88 9.51 -16.84 4.38
N VAL A 89 10.27 -16.42 5.40
CA VAL A 89 9.80 -16.46 6.79
C VAL A 89 8.87 -15.28 7.03
N ASN A 90 7.68 -15.55 7.55
CA ASN A 90 6.76 -14.49 7.93
C ASN A 90 7.27 -13.74 9.17
N LEU A 91 7.25 -12.41 9.12
CA LEU A 91 7.75 -11.53 10.19
C LEU A 91 6.63 -10.76 10.90
N ASP A 92 5.35 -10.90 10.52
CA ASP A 92 4.24 -10.22 11.19
C ASP A 92 3.61 -11.05 12.35
N GLY A 93 3.92 -12.35 12.40
CA GLY A 93 3.42 -13.27 13.42
C GLY A 93 2.00 -13.81 13.20
N VAL A 94 1.42 -13.67 12.00
CA VAL A 94 0.11 -14.25 11.65
C VAL A 94 0.15 -15.78 11.63
N VAL A 95 1.26 -16.36 11.16
CA VAL A 95 1.39 -17.83 10.98
C VAL A 95 2.46 -18.47 11.87
N ASN A 96 3.26 -17.67 12.57
CA ASN A 96 4.38 -18.11 13.40
C ASN A 96 4.41 -17.37 14.74
N GLY A 97 3.66 -17.90 15.73
CA GLY A 97 3.45 -17.24 17.03
C GLY A 97 4.71 -16.94 17.86
N GLU A 98 5.86 -17.58 17.57
CA GLU A 98 7.11 -17.33 18.30
C GLU A 98 7.60 -15.87 18.18
N ILE A 99 7.39 -15.23 17.03
CA ILE A 99 7.86 -13.85 16.82
C ILE A 99 7.10 -12.85 17.70
N GLN A 100 5.87 -13.17 18.08
CA GLN A 100 5.05 -12.33 18.96
C GLN A 100 5.71 -12.16 20.33
N ALA A 101 6.37 -13.20 20.86
CA ALA A 101 7.11 -13.09 22.11
C ALA A 101 8.31 -12.13 21.99
N ALA A 102 9.03 -12.20 20.86
CA ALA A 102 10.13 -11.29 20.58
C ALA A 102 9.66 -9.83 20.41
N MET A 103 8.58 -9.60 19.66
CA MET A 103 8.02 -8.27 19.45
C MET A 103 7.52 -7.63 20.75
N ARG A 104 6.82 -8.40 21.61
CA ARG A 104 6.40 -7.93 22.94
C ARG A 104 7.57 -7.50 23.82
N GLN A 105 8.72 -8.14 23.65
CA GLN A 105 9.94 -7.83 24.40
C GLN A 105 10.81 -6.77 23.70
N LYS A 106 10.39 -6.22 22.55
CA LYS A 106 11.20 -5.35 21.68
C LYS A 106 12.53 -5.99 21.23
N ARG A 107 12.47 -7.27 20.86
CA ARG A 107 13.64 -8.12 20.52
C ARG A 107 13.58 -8.68 19.10
N LEU A 108 13.03 -7.91 18.16
CA LEU A 108 12.88 -8.35 16.78
C LEU A 108 14.23 -8.60 16.08
N LEU A 109 15.25 -7.76 16.29
CA LEU A 109 16.59 -7.97 15.73
C LEU A 109 17.20 -9.27 16.23
N ALA A 110 17.13 -9.52 17.55
CA ALA A 110 17.59 -10.77 18.14
C ALA A 110 16.79 -11.98 17.62
N TYR A 111 15.50 -11.83 17.33
CA TYR A 111 14.71 -12.86 16.67
C TYR A 111 15.25 -13.17 15.26
N LEU A 112 15.48 -12.14 14.44
CA LEU A 112 16.02 -12.33 13.08
C LEU A 112 17.35 -13.09 13.12
N ARG A 113 18.27 -12.67 14.01
CA ARG A 113 19.58 -13.32 14.20
C ARG A 113 19.45 -14.75 14.68
N ARG A 114 18.64 -15.00 15.72
CA ARG A 114 18.41 -16.36 16.24
C ARG A 114 17.82 -17.29 15.19
N LYS A 115 16.94 -16.78 14.33
CA LYS A 115 16.35 -17.55 13.22
C LYS A 115 17.29 -17.69 12.02
N GLY A 116 18.48 -17.09 12.04
CA GLY A 116 19.42 -17.09 10.94
C GLY A 116 18.89 -16.33 9.71
N ILE A 117 17.97 -15.37 9.91
CA ILE A 117 17.46 -14.54 8.83
C ILE A 117 18.55 -13.57 8.42
N THR A 118 18.93 -13.63 7.15
CA THR A 118 20.04 -12.83 6.58
C THR A 118 19.52 -11.65 5.79
N HIS A 119 18.28 -11.73 5.28
CA HIS A 119 17.69 -10.70 4.45
C HIS A 119 16.25 -10.41 4.86
N VAL A 120 15.83 -9.16 4.72
CA VAL A 120 14.44 -8.72 4.88
C VAL A 120 13.98 -8.04 3.60
N ILE A 121 12.80 -8.40 3.11
CA ILE A 121 12.19 -7.77 1.94
C ILE A 121 10.75 -7.33 2.22
N ASP A 122 10.45 -6.05 2.01
CA ASP A 122 9.09 -5.51 2.10
C ASP A 122 9.05 -4.05 1.61
N HIS A 123 7.88 -3.39 1.67
CA HIS A 123 7.84 -1.94 1.63
C HIS A 123 8.73 -1.34 2.73
N ARG A 124 9.51 -0.31 2.37
CA ARG A 124 10.36 0.42 3.31
C ARG A 124 9.57 0.90 4.53
N GLY A 125 8.42 1.53 4.31
CA GLY A 125 7.56 2.02 5.40
C GLY A 125 7.01 0.90 6.29
N VAL A 126 6.81 -0.32 5.76
CA VAL A 126 6.42 -1.48 6.57
C VAL A 126 7.57 -1.87 7.48
N ILE A 127 8.77 -2.06 6.94
CA ILE A 127 9.98 -2.40 7.74
C ILE A 127 10.22 -1.34 8.83
N GLU A 128 10.11 -0.06 8.47
CA GLU A 128 10.28 1.08 9.40
C GLU A 128 9.23 1.08 10.51
N SER A 129 7.95 0.84 10.19
CA SER A 129 6.92 0.72 11.21
C SER A 129 7.20 -0.43 12.18
N TYR A 130 7.82 -1.51 11.70
CA TYR A 130 8.20 -2.64 12.54
C TYR A 130 9.41 -2.41 13.46
N ALA A 131 10.15 -1.32 13.27
CA ALA A 131 11.23 -0.93 14.17
C ALA A 131 10.73 -0.63 15.60
N LEU A 132 9.44 -0.29 15.78
CA LEU A 132 8.83 -0.06 17.09
C LEU A 132 8.85 -1.29 18.02
N TRP A 133 8.90 -2.50 17.43
CA TRP A 133 8.97 -3.78 18.14
C TRP A 133 10.38 -4.37 18.15
N ALA A 134 11.39 -3.57 17.78
CA ALA A 134 12.78 -3.98 17.71
C ALA A 134 13.64 -3.23 18.73
N GLU A 135 14.87 -3.70 18.87
CA GLU A 135 15.94 -3.06 19.63
C GLU A 135 16.31 -1.69 19.00
N PRO A 136 16.81 -0.73 19.79
CA PRO A 136 17.39 0.49 19.25
C PRO A 136 18.46 0.19 18.19
N GLY A 137 18.48 0.95 17.10
CA GLY A 137 19.40 0.72 15.97
C GLY A 137 18.99 -0.41 15.03
N PHE A 138 17.75 -0.92 15.12
CA PHE A 138 17.23 -1.96 14.22
C PHE A 138 17.46 -1.65 12.74
N LEU A 139 17.11 -0.43 12.29
CA LEU A 139 17.26 -0.05 10.88
C LEU A 139 18.74 0.07 10.48
N ASP A 140 19.61 0.49 11.39
CA ASP A 140 21.06 0.61 11.16
C ASP A 140 21.73 -0.76 11.00
N ALA A 141 21.11 -1.81 11.54
CA ALA A 141 21.58 -3.19 11.41
C ALA A 141 21.48 -3.73 9.97
N PHE A 142 20.90 -2.97 9.03
CA PHE A 142 20.74 -3.38 7.65
C PHE A 142 21.62 -2.59 6.67
N ARG A 143 21.90 -3.20 5.53
CA ARG A 143 22.39 -2.52 4.32
C ARG A 143 21.39 -2.75 3.18
N LEU A 144 21.18 -1.73 2.36
CA LEU A 144 20.36 -1.86 1.15
C LEU A 144 21.05 -2.77 0.14
N VAL A 145 20.31 -3.73 -0.40
CA VAL A 145 20.76 -4.61 -1.50
C VAL A 145 20.11 -4.17 -2.80
N ARG A 146 18.79 -3.97 -2.77
CA ARG A 146 18.00 -3.59 -3.94
C ARG A 146 16.80 -2.76 -3.52
N GLU A 147 16.45 -1.79 -4.35
CA GLU A 147 15.24 -1.00 -4.20
C GLU A 147 14.42 -1.13 -5.48
N TYR A 148 13.11 -1.31 -5.29
CA TYR A 148 12.13 -1.48 -6.34
C TYR A 148 11.15 -0.32 -6.28
N PRO A 149 11.21 0.61 -7.26
CA PRO A 149 10.30 1.73 -7.32
C PRO A 149 8.83 1.26 -7.41
N THR A 150 7.97 1.89 -6.63
CA THR A 150 6.52 1.66 -6.67
C THR A 150 5.80 2.94 -7.10
N PRO A 151 4.49 2.88 -7.42
CA PRO A 151 3.69 4.10 -7.55
C PRO A 151 3.85 5.03 -6.33
N PRO A 152 3.80 6.36 -6.51
CA PRO A 152 4.18 7.34 -5.47
C PRO A 152 3.44 7.21 -4.13
N SER A 153 2.22 6.67 -4.14
CA SER A 153 1.38 6.52 -2.95
C SER A 153 1.80 5.39 -2.00
N SER A 154 2.69 4.48 -2.41
CA SER A 154 2.89 3.19 -1.73
C SER A 154 4.26 3.02 -1.05
N GLY A 155 5.23 3.87 -1.40
CA GLY A 155 6.62 3.75 -0.94
C GLY A 155 7.34 2.53 -1.53
N ASN A 156 8.64 2.64 -1.77
CA ASN A 156 9.37 1.59 -2.49
C ASN A 156 9.46 0.27 -1.71
N VAL A 157 9.48 -0.85 -2.43
CA VAL A 157 9.87 -2.15 -1.87
C VAL A 157 11.39 -2.21 -1.82
N VAL A 158 11.95 -2.69 -0.72
CA VAL A 158 13.39 -2.77 -0.51
C VAL A 158 13.77 -4.18 -0.07
N LEU A 159 14.87 -4.66 -0.62
CA LEU A 159 15.59 -5.84 -0.14
C LEU A 159 16.79 -5.35 0.67
N LEU A 160 16.82 -5.75 1.93
CA LEU A 160 17.83 -5.39 2.90
C LEU A 160 18.61 -6.64 3.32
N ALA A 161 19.92 -6.52 3.47
CA ALA A 161 20.77 -7.55 4.07
C ALA A 161 21.12 -7.13 5.49
N LEU A 162 21.02 -8.07 6.43
CA LEU A 162 21.48 -7.89 7.79
C LEU A 162 23.01 -7.79 7.80
N ARG A 163 23.55 -6.78 8.50
CA ARG A 163 24.99 -6.65 8.71
C ARG A 163 25.45 -7.76 9.66
N THR A 164 26.52 -8.44 9.30
CA THR A 164 27.24 -9.30 10.25
C THR A 164 27.80 -8.44 11.37
N GLU A 165 27.64 -8.87 12.62
CA GLU A 165 28.32 -8.23 13.74
C GLU A 165 29.83 -8.35 13.51
N ARG A 166 30.55 -7.23 13.69
CA ARG A 166 32.02 -7.23 13.76
C ARG A 166 32.47 -7.64 15.14
#